data_AF-R5AUX6-F1
#
_entry.id   AF-R5AUX6-F1
#
_cell.length_a   1.000
_cell.length_b   1.000
_cell.length_c   1.000
_cell.angle_alpha   90.00
_cell.angle_beta   90.00
_cell.angle_gamma   90.00
#
_symmetry.space_group_name_H-M   'P 1'
#
loop_
_entity.id
_entity.type
_entity.pdbx_description
1 polymer ?
#
loop_
_entity_poly.entity_id
_entity_poly.type
_entity_poly.pdbx_seq_one_letter_code
_entity_poly.pdbx_strand_id
1 'polypeptide(L)'
;MKSGVAKNGQGLELSAVYEISAHAAAPDYEDSESKTAYLYWLPAGDKSSSNICDIEQRPILVTCNNGYISISGLEENERVDFYLLDGTYLSYSFAKEGTVTYTHAKRELLIIKIGNKSLKLMAR
;
A
#
# COMPACT_ATOMS: atom_id res chain seq x y z
N MET A 1 1.15 -12.42 15.04
CA MET A 1 0.01 -12.41 14.09
C MET A 1 -1.28 -12.47 14.89
N LYS A 2 -2.13 -11.44 14.86
CA LYS A 2 -3.50 -11.50 15.40
C LYS A 2 -4.45 -11.37 14.22
N SER A 3 -5.01 -12.50 13.79
CA SER A 3 -6.13 -12.51 12.85
C SER A 3 -7.39 -12.12 13.62
N GLY A 4 -7.94 -10.94 13.31
CA GLY A 4 -9.24 -10.50 13.80
C GLY A 4 -10.26 -10.68 12.69
N VAL A 5 -11.11 -11.70 12.80
CA VAL A 5 -12.26 -11.90 11.90
C VAL A 5 -13.32 -10.85 12.24
N ALA A 6 -13.63 -9.96 11.30
CA ALA A 6 -14.79 -9.08 11.41
C ALA A 6 -16.07 -9.92 11.33
N LYS A 7 -16.83 -9.98 12.43
CA LYS A 7 -18.22 -10.42 12.39
C LYS A 7 -18.99 -9.40 11.56
N ASN A 8 -19.65 -9.86 10.49
CA ASN A 8 -20.71 -9.20 9.67
C ASN A 8 -20.54 -9.34 8.14
N GLY A 9 -19.83 -10.36 7.63
CA GLY A 9 -19.92 -10.76 6.22
C GLY A 9 -19.29 -9.78 5.20
N GLN A 10 -18.73 -8.66 5.65
CA GLN A 10 -17.78 -7.86 4.89
C GLN A 10 -16.39 -8.23 5.39
N GLY A 11 -15.85 -9.33 4.88
CA GLY A 11 -14.49 -9.75 5.20
C GLY A 11 -13.52 -8.66 4.74
N LEU A 12 -12.94 -7.94 5.70
CA LEU A 12 -11.69 -7.23 5.45
C LEU A 12 -10.64 -8.33 5.23
N GLU A 13 -10.38 -8.68 3.97
CA GLU A 13 -9.28 -9.58 3.66
C GLU A 13 -7.99 -8.90 4.09
N LEU A 14 -7.36 -9.46 5.13
CA LEU A 14 -6.09 -9.00 5.64
C LEU A 14 -5.02 -9.44 4.65
N SER A 15 -4.73 -8.59 3.67
CA SER A 15 -3.49 -8.68 2.91
C SER A 15 -2.32 -8.51 3.89
N ALA A 16 -1.37 -9.44 3.86
CA ALA A 16 -0.14 -9.25 4.63
C ALA A 16 0.58 -8.00 4.09
N VAL A 17 1.03 -7.15 5.01
CA VAL A 17 1.83 -5.98 4.69
C VAL A 17 3.22 -6.20 5.25
N TYR A 18 4.23 -6.03 4.41
CA TYR A 18 5.61 -6.04 4.85
C TYR A 18 6.13 -4.61 4.81
N GLU A 19 6.51 -4.11 5.97
CA GLU A 19 7.26 -2.86 6.10
C GLU A 19 8.75 -3.19 5.95
N ILE A 20 9.38 -2.60 4.93
CA ILE A 20 10.78 -2.79 4.59
C ILE A 20 11.46 -1.46 4.79
N SER A 21 12.49 -1.41 5.65
CA SER A 21 13.27 -0.21 5.92
C SER A 21 14.75 -0.47 5.68
N ALA A 22 15.44 0.47 5.04
CA ALA A 22 16.87 0.40 4.78
C ALA A 22 17.56 1.73 5.10
N HIS A 23 18.77 1.66 5.65
CA HIS A 23 19.69 2.78 5.87
C HIS A 23 21.12 2.31 5.60
N ALA A 24 22.01 3.26 5.32
CA ALA A 24 23.44 3.02 5.22
C ALA A 24 24.10 3.30 6.57
N ALA A 25 25.03 2.43 6.96
CA ALA A 25 25.84 2.55 8.17
C ALA A 25 27.31 2.34 7.82
N ALA A 26 28.21 3.08 8.47
CA ALA A 26 29.66 2.91 8.34
C ALA A 26 30.35 3.13 9.70
N PRO A 27 31.47 2.44 9.98
CA PRO A 27 32.22 2.66 11.23
C PRO A 27 32.63 4.12 11.37
N ASP A 28 32.44 4.69 12.57
CA ASP A 28 32.79 6.07 12.92
C ASP A 28 31.99 7.18 12.19
N TYR A 29 30.88 6.84 11.53
CA TYR A 29 29.93 7.79 10.93
C TYR A 29 28.53 7.66 11.54
N GLU A 30 27.74 8.74 11.49
CA GLU A 30 26.31 8.66 11.77
C GLU A 30 25.58 7.89 10.66
N ASP A 31 24.61 7.08 11.05
CA ASP A 31 23.76 6.34 10.11
C ASP A 31 22.96 7.31 9.21
N SER A 32 22.69 6.88 7.99
CA SER A 32 21.84 7.65 7.08
C SER A 32 20.39 7.68 7.56
N GLU A 33 19.60 8.60 7.01
CA GLU A 33 18.15 8.49 7.10
C GLU A 33 17.68 7.12 6.59
N SER A 34 16.71 6.53 7.29
CA SER A 34 16.03 5.32 6.82
C SER A 34 15.00 5.66 5.73
N LYS A 35 14.92 4.84 4.70
CA LYS A 35 13.85 4.88 3.70
C LYS A 35 12.96 3.65 3.86
N THR A 36 11.64 3.88 3.85
CA THR A 36 10.64 2.84 4.13
C THR A 36 9.76 2.59 2.92
N ALA A 37 9.54 1.31 2.63
CA ALA A 37 8.61 0.82 1.64
C ALA A 37 7.62 -0.16 2.28
N TYR A 38 6.41 -0.20 1.74
CA TYR A 38 5.35 -1.10 2.16
C TYR A 38 4.98 -1.99 0.98
N LEU A 39 5.13 -3.31 1.15
CA LEU A 39 4.77 -4.29 0.15
C LEU A 39 3.45 -4.95 0.54
N TYR A 40 2.47 -4.84 -0.35
CA TYR A 40 1.12 -5.40 -0.20
C TYR A 40 0.91 -6.50 -1.23
N TRP A 41 0.18 -7.55 -0.85
CA TRP A 41 -0.33 -8.55 -1.80
C TRP A 41 -1.82 -8.33 -2.00
N LEU A 42 -2.24 -8.06 -3.23
CA LEU A 42 -3.63 -7.95 -3.60
C LEU A 42 -4.13 -9.28 -4.15
N PRO A 43 -5.28 -9.79 -3.68
CA PRO A 43 -5.94 -10.93 -4.33
C PRO A 43 -6.30 -10.58 -5.78
N ALA A 44 -5.84 -11.38 -6.73
CA ALA A 44 -6.05 -11.21 -8.16
C ALA A 44 -7.23 -12.05 -8.72
N GLY A 45 -7.91 -12.83 -7.87
CA GLY A 45 -9.09 -13.63 -8.25
C GLY A 45 -10.18 -13.69 -7.18
N ASP A 46 -11.31 -14.33 -7.51
CA ASP A 46 -12.53 -14.40 -6.69
C ASP A 46 -12.56 -15.58 -5.69
N LYS A 47 -11.50 -16.38 -5.65
CA LYS A 47 -11.42 -17.54 -4.75
C LYS A 47 -10.93 -17.09 -3.37
N SER A 48 -11.65 -17.48 -2.32
CA SER A 48 -11.17 -17.35 -0.94
C SER A 48 -10.40 -18.61 -0.54
N SER A 49 -9.24 -18.41 0.08
CA SER A 49 -8.43 -19.46 0.68
C SER A 49 -7.91 -18.95 2.02
N SER A 50 -7.49 -19.87 2.89
CA SER A 50 -6.91 -19.53 4.19
C SER A 50 -5.42 -19.19 4.14
N ASN A 51 -4.79 -19.18 2.95
CA ASN A 51 -3.35 -19.03 2.80
C ASN A 51 -2.98 -18.08 1.65
N ILE A 52 -2.05 -17.16 1.91
CA ILE A 52 -1.62 -16.13 0.95
C ILE A 52 -1.01 -16.71 -0.33
N CYS A 53 -0.52 -17.95 -0.27
CA CYS A 53 0.05 -18.67 -1.42
C CYS A 53 -0.96 -19.46 -2.26
N ASP A 54 -2.20 -19.65 -1.77
CA ASP A 54 -3.19 -20.53 -2.42
C ASP A 54 -4.15 -19.77 -3.37
N ILE A 55 -4.03 -18.44 -3.43
CA ILE A 55 -4.76 -17.58 -4.36
C ILE A 55 -3.73 -16.84 -5.21
N GLU A 56 -4.06 -16.57 -6.47
CA GLU A 56 -3.27 -15.66 -7.30
C GLU A 56 -3.18 -14.29 -6.61
N GLN A 57 -1.96 -13.87 -6.26
CA GLN A 57 -1.71 -12.58 -5.62
C GLN A 57 -0.90 -11.69 -6.54
N ARG A 58 -1.26 -10.41 -6.61
CA ARG A 58 -0.50 -9.38 -7.30
C ARG A 58 0.27 -8.52 -6.28
N PRO A 59 1.60 -8.43 -6.37
CA PRO A 59 2.38 -7.58 -5.49
C PRO A 59 2.18 -6.10 -5.86
N ILE A 60 1.94 -5.26 -4.86
CA ILE A 60 1.89 -3.79 -4.96
C ILE A 60 2.93 -3.21 -4.01
N LEU A 61 3.87 -2.44 -4.55
CA LEU A 61 4.87 -1.74 -3.77
C LEU A 61 4.47 -0.28 -3.59
N VAL A 62 4.44 0.18 -2.35
CA VAL A 62 4.14 1.57 -2.00
C VAL A 62 5.34 2.16 -1.27
N THR A 63 5.87 3.27 -1.78
CA THR A 63 6.93 4.03 -1.12
C THR A 63 6.41 5.42 -0.78
N CYS A 64 6.87 5.97 0.34
CA CYS A 64 6.55 7.34 0.75
C CYS A 64 7.83 8.05 1.15
N ASN A 65 8.25 9.02 0.35
CA ASN A 65 9.47 9.79 0.57
C ASN A 65 9.13 11.27 0.56
N ASN A 66 9.27 11.95 1.70
CA ASN A 66 9.07 13.40 1.83
C ASN A 66 7.72 13.88 1.27
N GLY A 67 6.63 13.15 1.57
CA GLY A 67 5.29 13.45 1.07
C GLY A 67 5.01 13.02 -0.39
N TYR A 68 5.98 12.41 -1.07
CA TYR A 68 5.79 11.78 -2.38
C TYR A 68 5.51 10.29 -2.21
N ILE A 69 4.31 9.89 -2.60
CA ILE A 69 3.87 8.50 -2.60
C ILE A 69 4.03 7.96 -4.01
N SER A 70 4.72 6.83 -4.16
CA SER A 70 4.79 6.08 -5.42
C SER A 70 4.24 4.68 -5.21
N ILE A 71 3.33 4.27 -6.08
CA ILE A 71 2.63 2.98 -6.07
C ILE A 71 2.97 2.27 -7.38
N SER A 72 3.60 1.11 -7.31
CA SER A 72 3.98 0.30 -8.48
C SER A 72 3.45 -1.14 -8.40
N GLY A 73 3.42 -1.81 -9.54
CA GLY A 73 2.80 -3.14 -9.71
C GLY A 73 1.35 -3.09 -10.19
N LEU A 74 0.92 -1.95 -10.72
CA LEU A 74 -0.41 -1.73 -11.28
C LEU A 74 -0.46 -2.14 -12.76
N GLU A 75 -1.65 -2.41 -13.28
CA GLU A 75 -1.87 -2.53 -14.73
C GLU A 75 -1.92 -1.15 -15.40
N GLU A 76 -1.64 -1.10 -16.71
CA GLU A 76 -1.76 0.14 -17.47
C GLU A 76 -3.20 0.69 -17.43
N ASN A 77 -3.35 2.00 -17.20
CA ASN A 77 -4.63 2.68 -16.99
C ASN A 77 -5.45 2.14 -15.80
N GLU A 78 -4.85 1.42 -14.86
CA GLU A 78 -5.54 1.04 -13.63
C GLU A 78 -5.80 2.28 -12.76
N ARG A 79 -7.04 2.41 -12.28
CA ARG A 79 -7.46 3.55 -11.46
C ARG A 79 -7.07 3.34 -10.00
N VAL A 80 -6.47 4.38 -9.43
CA VAL A 80 -6.15 4.47 -8.00
C VAL A 80 -6.86 5.68 -7.40
N ASP A 81 -7.66 5.46 -6.37
CA ASP A 81 -8.37 6.51 -5.64
C ASP A 81 -7.75 6.74 -4.25
N PHE A 82 -7.68 8.01 -3.83
CA PHE A 82 -7.06 8.43 -2.59
C PHE A 82 -8.10 9.05 -1.66
N TYR A 83 -8.07 8.67 -0.38
CA TYR A 83 -8.97 9.16 0.65
C TYR A 83 -8.20 9.42 1.95
N LEU A 84 -8.76 10.31 2.77
CA LEU A 84 -8.39 10.41 4.19
C LEU A 84 -8.94 9.22 4.98
N LEU A 85 -8.41 9.01 6.18
CA LEU A 85 -8.82 7.91 7.07
C LEU A 85 -10.30 7.99 7.48
N ASP A 86 -10.89 9.19 7.49
CA ASP A 86 -12.31 9.40 7.77
C ASP A 86 -13.22 9.06 6.58
N GLY A 87 -12.64 8.66 5.43
CA GLY A 87 -13.36 8.33 4.20
C GLY A 87 -13.56 9.51 3.26
N THR A 88 -13.06 10.70 3.59
CA THR A 88 -13.12 11.87 2.70
C THR A 88 -12.31 11.60 1.44
N TYR A 89 -12.95 11.70 0.28
CA TYR A 89 -12.30 11.56 -1.02
C TYR A 89 -11.37 12.75 -1.30
N LEU A 90 -10.15 12.45 -1.75
CA LEU A 90 -9.15 13.45 -2.12
C LEU A 90 -9.08 13.61 -3.64
N SER A 91 -8.69 12.53 -4.33
CA SER A 91 -8.44 12.54 -5.77
C SER A 91 -8.29 11.12 -6.30
N TYR A 92 -8.07 11.00 -7.62
CA TYR A 92 -7.74 9.75 -8.29
C TYR A 92 -6.63 9.96 -9.31
N SER A 93 -5.98 8.88 -9.73
CA SER A 93 -5.04 8.86 -10.84
C SER A 93 -5.13 7.54 -11.59
N PHE A 94 -4.66 7.54 -12.83
CA PHE A 94 -4.51 6.33 -13.64
C PHE A 94 -3.05 5.96 -13.72
N ALA A 95 -2.76 4.66 -13.58
CA ALA A 95 -1.42 4.14 -13.74
C ALA A 95 -0.90 4.36 -15.16
N LYS A 96 0.34 4.80 -15.25
CA LYS A 96 1.13 4.85 -16.48
C LYS A 96 2.41 4.07 -16.25
N GLU A 97 2.73 3.17 -17.17
CA GLU A 97 3.86 2.24 -17.03
C GLU A 97 3.78 1.46 -15.70
N GLY A 98 2.56 1.08 -15.32
CA GLY A 98 2.27 0.34 -14.08
C GLY A 98 2.53 1.09 -12.78
N THR A 99 2.62 2.42 -12.82
CA THR A 99 2.94 3.27 -11.65
C THR A 99 1.96 4.45 -11.51
N VAL A 100 1.65 4.79 -10.26
CA VAL A 100 0.98 6.05 -9.87
C VAL A 100 1.84 6.79 -8.87
N THR A 101 2.06 8.09 -9.11
CA THR A 101 2.68 8.99 -8.14
C THR A 101 1.63 9.97 -7.60
N TYR A 102 1.63 10.19 -6.30
CA TYR A 102 0.76 11.12 -5.61
C TYR A 102 1.56 11.96 -4.63
N THR A 103 1.44 13.28 -4.72
CA THR A 103 2.07 14.21 -3.79
C THR A 103 1.04 14.65 -2.77
N HIS A 104 1.32 14.42 -1.49
CA HIS A 104 0.49 14.91 -0.40
C HIS A 104 1.31 15.85 0.49
N ALA A 105 0.82 17.07 0.67
CA ALA A 105 1.55 18.12 1.41
C ALA A 105 1.54 17.93 2.93
N LYS A 106 0.77 16.95 3.46
CA LYS A 106 0.62 16.71 4.90
C LYS A 106 1.02 15.29 5.28
N ARG A 107 1.54 15.14 6.50
CA ARG A 107 1.79 13.84 7.13
C ARG A 107 0.46 13.27 7.62
N GLU A 108 -0.29 12.62 6.72
CA GLU A 108 -1.62 12.08 7.02
C GLU A 108 -1.72 10.58 6.68
N LEU A 109 -2.66 9.91 7.35
CA LEU A 109 -3.04 8.54 7.06
C LEU A 109 -3.97 8.52 5.85
N LEU A 110 -3.60 7.76 4.82
CA LEU A 110 -4.36 7.64 3.59
C LEU A 110 -4.96 6.24 3.44
N ILE A 111 -6.16 6.20 2.88
CA ILE A 111 -6.74 4.99 2.30
C ILE A 111 -6.54 5.11 0.78
N ILE A 112 -5.84 4.12 0.21
CA ILE A 112 -5.59 4.01 -1.23
C ILE A 112 -6.46 2.87 -1.74
N LYS A 113 -7.35 3.13 -2.70
CA LYS A 113 -8.18 2.10 -3.33
C LYS A 113 -7.66 1.79 -4.73
N ILE A 114 -7.58 0.49 -5.02
CA ILE A 114 -7.18 -0.07 -6.32
C ILE A 114 -8.30 -1.03 -6.71
N GLY A 115 -9.17 -0.61 -7.63
CA GLY A 115 -10.42 -1.32 -7.93
C GLY A 115 -11.28 -1.53 -6.67
N ASN A 116 -11.64 -2.79 -6.36
CA ASN A 116 -12.39 -3.13 -5.15
C ASN A 116 -11.51 -3.34 -3.90
N LYS A 117 -10.18 -3.27 -4.04
CA LYS A 117 -9.23 -3.46 -2.93
C LYS A 117 -8.85 -2.12 -2.30
N SER A 118 -8.40 -2.16 -1.06
CA SER A 118 -8.01 -0.98 -0.30
C SER A 118 -6.78 -1.25 0.56
N LEU A 119 -5.86 -0.30 0.57
CA LEU A 119 -4.62 -0.27 1.34
C LEU A 119 -4.67 0.89 2.33
N LYS A 120 -4.03 0.76 3.49
CA LYS A 120 -3.88 1.84 4.46
C LYS A 120 -2.41 2.22 4.56
N LEU A 121 -2.08 3.48 4.31
CA LEU A 121 -0.72 3.99 4.34
C LEU A 121 -0.59 5.10 5.38
N MET A 122 0.48 5.05 6.18
CA MET A 122 0.92 6.19 6.97
C MET A 122 2.02 6.92 6.20
N ALA A 123 1.70 8.11 5.66
CA ALA A 123 2.69 8.98 5.04
C ALA A 123 3.42 9.76 6.15
N ARG A 124 4.72 9.49 6.32
CA ARG A 124 5.58 10.20 7.27
C ARG A 124 6.36 11.32 6.60
#